data_AF-A0A971Z112-F1
#
_entry.id   AF-A0A971Z112-F1
#
_cell.length_a   1.000
_cell.length_b   1.000
_cell.length_c   1.000
_cell.angle_alpha   90.00
_cell.angle_beta   90.00
_cell.angle_gamma   90.00
#
_symmetry.space_group_name_H-M   'P 1'
#
loop_
_entity.id
_entity.type
_entity.pdbx_description
1 polymer ?
#
loop_
_entity_poly.entity_id
_entity_poly.type
_entity_poly.pdbx_seq_one_letter_code
_entity_poly.pdbx_strand_id
1 'polypeptide(L)'
;MYDLTAKEFATDGYVTFACPDTEIELGSLGGRPAIQEIIRKEQTPLEDLLVSYDHADYFENREVMIGILESLQGLANHGRLFCQCGSVDIDIDIFPDRVELHCPECDGGLTIYGRTEQDLALVLELNQIELVAKTISQFNRNIFKTQK
;
A
#
# COMPACT_ATOMS: atom_id res chain seq x y z
N MET A 1 -28.45 5.46 8.68
CA MET A 1 -27.87 5.95 9.95
C MET A 1 -27.50 4.72 10.74
N TYR A 2 -26.21 4.48 10.96
CA TYR A 2 -25.74 3.34 11.76
C TYR A 2 -25.79 3.73 13.24
N ASP A 3 -26.74 3.17 13.98
CA ASP A 3 -26.79 3.32 15.44
C ASP A 3 -25.93 2.23 16.08
N LEU A 4 -24.65 2.54 16.30
CA LEU A 4 -23.74 1.65 17.01
C LEU A 4 -23.81 1.94 18.51
N THR A 5 -24.09 0.91 19.28
CA THR A 5 -24.04 0.99 20.74
C THR A 5 -22.61 0.78 21.23
N ALA A 6 -22.27 1.38 22.38
CA ALA A 6 -20.97 1.20 23.01
C ALA A 6 -20.63 -0.28 23.32
N LYS A 7 -21.65 -1.15 23.38
CA LYS A 7 -21.49 -2.59 23.59
C LYS A 7 -21.01 -3.33 22.35
N GLU A 8 -21.44 -2.90 21.16
CA GLU A 8 -20.96 -3.45 19.88
C GLU A 8 -19.49 -3.07 19.62
N PHE A 9 -19.08 -1.89 20.09
CA PHE A 9 -17.69 -1.43 20.07
C PHE A 9 -16.74 -2.25 20.96
N ALA A 10 -17.27 -2.85 22.04
CA ALA A 10 -16.49 -3.53 23.07
C ALA A 10 -16.48 -5.07 22.95
N THR A 11 -16.82 -5.61 21.77
CA THR A 11 -16.82 -7.07 21.53
C THR A 11 -15.46 -7.58 21.05
N ASP A 12 -15.17 -8.86 21.29
CA ASP A 12 -14.00 -9.55 20.72
C ASP A 12 -14.13 -9.81 19.20
N GLY A 13 -15.24 -9.41 18.58
CA GLY A 13 -15.53 -9.55 17.15
C GLY A 13 -15.33 -8.25 16.36
N TYR A 14 -16.01 -8.14 15.22
CA TYR A 14 -16.04 -6.95 14.39
C TYR A 14 -17.41 -6.72 13.75
N VAL A 15 -17.63 -5.49 13.30
CA VAL A 15 -18.81 -5.05 12.55
C VAL A 15 -18.33 -4.36 11.27
N THR A 16 -19.00 -4.65 10.15
CA THR A 16 -18.74 -4.05 8.84
C THR A 16 -19.80 -3.01 8.50
N PHE A 17 -19.41 -1.93 7.84
CA PHE A 17 -20.31 -0.86 7.41
C PHE A 17 -20.35 -0.77 5.90
N ALA A 18 -21.52 -0.48 5.36
CA ALA A 18 -21.70 -0.18 3.94
C ALA A 18 -22.33 1.20 3.74
N CYS A 19 -22.16 1.79 2.58
CA CYS A 19 -22.96 2.95 2.19
C CYS A 19 -24.42 2.49 2.02
N PRO A 20 -25.41 3.09 2.70
CA PRO A 20 -26.81 2.68 2.56
C PRO A 20 -27.38 2.98 1.17
N ASP A 21 -26.77 3.91 0.43
CA ASP A 21 -27.24 4.33 -0.89
C ASP A 21 -26.60 3.52 -2.03
N THR A 22 -25.36 3.05 -1.85
CA THR A 22 -24.59 2.35 -2.89
C THR A 22 -24.23 0.92 -2.56
N GLU A 23 -24.53 0.46 -1.33
CA GLU A 23 -24.17 -0.85 -0.79
C GLU A 23 -22.65 -1.15 -0.76
N ILE A 24 -21.80 -0.18 -1.09
CA ILE A 24 -20.33 -0.30 -1.06
C ILE A 24 -19.86 -0.43 0.38
N GLU A 25 -19.03 -1.44 0.67
CA GLU A 25 -18.37 -1.59 1.97
C GLU A 25 -17.42 -0.41 2.24
N LEU A 26 -17.61 0.26 3.38
CA LEU A 26 -16.81 1.42 3.82
C LEU A 26 -15.70 1.01 4.79
N GLY A 27 -15.82 -0.16 5.43
CA GLY A 27 -14.80 -0.73 6.31
C GLY A 27 -15.36 -1.48 7.52
N SER A 28 -14.45 -1.94 8.37
CA SER A 28 -14.76 -2.78 9.54
C SER A 28 -14.19 -2.21 10.85
N LEU A 29 -14.91 -2.39 11.97
CA LEU A 29 -14.53 -1.92 13.31
C LEU A 29 -14.74 -3.03 14.35
N GLY A 30 -13.77 -3.21 15.25
CA GLY A 30 -13.81 -4.31 16.20
C GLY A 30 -12.54 -4.45 17.04
N GLY A 31 -12.45 -5.54 17.79
CA GLY A 31 -11.27 -5.89 18.56
C GLY A 31 -10.03 -6.06 17.66
N ARG A 32 -8.87 -5.57 18.12
CA ARG A 32 -7.61 -5.60 17.35
C ARG A 32 -7.29 -6.97 16.72
N PRO A 33 -7.40 -8.11 17.45
CA PRO A 33 -7.13 -9.42 16.86
C PRO A 33 -8.11 -9.78 15.73
N ALA A 34 -9.39 -9.43 15.87
CA ALA A 34 -10.41 -9.70 14.86
C ALA A 34 -10.19 -8.85 13.59
N ILE A 35 -9.88 -7.56 13.75
CA ILE A 35 -9.57 -6.67 12.62
C ILE A 35 -8.28 -7.09 11.90
N GLN A 36 -7.23 -7.48 12.63
CA GLN A 36 -6.00 -7.96 12.02
C GLN A 36 -6.21 -9.24 11.19
N GLU A 37 -7.09 -10.14 11.65
CA GLU A 37 -7.42 -11.35 10.89
C GLU A 37 -8.21 -11.03 9.61
N ILE A 38 -9.08 -10.01 9.61
CA ILE A 38 -9.75 -9.53 8.39
C ILE A 38 -8.73 -8.94 7.44
N ILE A 39 -7.88 -8.01 7.88
CA ILE A 39 -6.85 -7.37 7.04
C ILE A 39 -5.95 -8.44 6.41
N ARG A 40 -5.58 -9.47 7.18
CA ARG A 40 -4.76 -10.58 6.69
C ARG A 40 -5.50 -11.44 5.65
N LYS A 41 -6.81 -11.65 5.80
CA LYS A 41 -7.65 -12.41 4.86
C LYS A 41 -7.98 -11.61 3.60
N GLU A 42 -8.13 -10.30 3.76
CA GLU A 42 -8.45 -9.30 2.73
C GLU A 42 -7.19 -8.70 2.11
N GLN A 43 -6.03 -9.37 2.18
CA GLN A 43 -4.84 -8.94 1.42
C GLN A 43 -5.21 -8.95 -0.06
N THR A 44 -5.67 -7.80 -0.52
CA THR A 44 -6.29 -7.64 -1.82
C THR A 44 -5.16 -7.74 -2.83
N PRO A 45 -5.21 -8.71 -3.75
CA PRO A 45 -4.28 -8.76 -4.85
C PRO A 45 -4.26 -7.41 -5.54
N LEU A 46 -3.08 -6.97 -5.95
CA LEU A 46 -2.92 -5.71 -6.67
C LEU A 46 -3.90 -5.61 -7.85
N GLU A 47 -4.18 -6.74 -8.51
CA GLU A 47 -5.15 -6.84 -9.61
C GLU A 47 -6.57 -6.42 -9.20
N ASP A 48 -7.02 -6.81 -8.01
CA ASP A 48 -8.37 -6.48 -7.50
C ASP A 48 -8.44 -5.01 -7.05
N LEU A 49 -7.35 -4.46 -6.52
CA LEU A 49 -7.23 -3.02 -6.27
C LEU A 49 -7.42 -2.24 -7.57
N LEU A 50 -6.71 -2.63 -8.64
CA LEU A 50 -6.78 -1.99 -9.96
C LEU A 50 -8.15 -2.08 -10.64
N VAL A 51 -8.94 -3.13 -10.34
CA VAL A 51 -10.33 -3.28 -10.80
C VAL A 51 -11.28 -2.35 -10.04
N SER A 52 -11.06 -2.13 -8.75
CA SER A 52 -11.88 -1.21 -7.94
C SER A 52 -11.70 0.28 -8.34
N TYR A 53 -10.55 0.63 -8.93
CA TYR A 53 -10.24 1.96 -9.46
C TYR A 53 -10.66 2.17 -10.93
N ASP A 54 -11.76 1.55 -11.38
CA ASP A 54 -12.38 1.73 -12.72
C ASP A 54 -12.86 3.17 -13.02
N HIS A 55 -12.63 4.12 -12.10
CA HIS A 55 -12.60 5.52 -12.52
C HIS A 55 -11.34 5.72 -13.37
N ALA A 56 -11.51 5.71 -14.69
CA ALA A 56 -10.47 5.91 -15.70
C ALA A 56 -9.56 7.14 -15.46
N ASP A 57 -9.97 8.05 -14.57
CA ASP A 57 -9.30 9.30 -14.24
C ASP A 57 -8.67 9.33 -12.83
N TYR A 58 -8.63 8.22 -12.07
CA TYR A 58 -8.05 8.22 -10.72
C TYR A 58 -6.54 8.47 -10.74
N PHE A 59 -5.82 7.90 -11.72
CA PHE A 59 -4.38 8.07 -11.86
C PHE A 59 -4.04 9.12 -12.90
N GLU A 60 -3.02 9.95 -12.63
CA GLU A 60 -2.51 10.90 -13.63
C GLU A 60 -1.99 10.18 -14.89
N ASN A 61 -1.36 9.01 -14.70
CA ASN A 61 -0.96 8.12 -15.78
C ASN A 61 -1.15 6.66 -15.36
N ARG A 62 -2.26 6.06 -15.80
CA ARG A 62 -2.65 4.69 -15.43
C ARG A 62 -1.61 3.64 -15.84
N GLU A 63 -1.06 3.74 -17.06
CA GLU A 63 -0.11 2.76 -17.58
C GLU A 63 1.20 2.77 -16.77
N VAL A 64 1.70 3.96 -16.44
CA VAL A 64 2.88 4.16 -15.59
C VAL A 64 2.62 3.60 -14.19
N MET A 65 1.47 3.94 -13.59
CA MET A 65 1.16 3.51 -12.22
C MET A 65 1.02 1.99 -12.11
N ILE A 66 0.34 1.34 -13.06
CA ILE A 66 0.22 -0.12 -13.09
C ILE A 66 1.60 -0.76 -13.19
N GLY A 67 2.46 -0.27 -14.09
CA GLY A 67 3.82 -0.80 -14.23
C GLY A 67 4.65 -0.66 -12.95
N ILE A 68 4.49 0.45 -12.21
CA ILE A 68 5.17 0.65 -10.93
C ILE A 68 4.69 -0.38 -9.91
N LEU A 69 3.38 -0.56 -9.78
CA LEU A 69 2.79 -1.47 -8.81
C LEU A 69 3.15 -2.93 -9.12
N GLU A 70 3.11 -3.35 -10.39
CA GLU A 70 3.57 -4.67 -10.84
C GLU A 70 5.05 -4.90 -10.50
N SER A 71 5.89 -3.87 -10.69
CA SER A 71 7.31 -3.94 -10.33
C SER A 71 7.52 -4.10 -8.83
N LEU A 72 6.79 -3.34 -8.01
CA LEU A 72 6.83 -3.43 -6.54
C LEU A 72 6.39 -4.81 -6.05
N GLN A 73 5.29 -5.34 -6.60
CA GLN A 73 4.82 -6.69 -6.27
C GLN A 73 5.86 -7.74 -6.69
N GLY A 74 6.49 -7.57 -7.85
CA GLY A 74 7.62 -8.37 -8.29
C GLY A 74 8.78 -8.34 -7.28
N LEU A 75 9.16 -7.17 -6.75
CA LEU A 75 10.22 -7.07 -5.75
C LEU A 75 9.82 -7.77 -4.44
N ALA A 76 8.60 -7.54 -3.95
CA ALA A 76 8.09 -8.17 -2.73
C ALA A 76 8.06 -9.70 -2.82
N ASN A 77 7.49 -10.24 -3.91
CA ASN A 77 7.39 -11.69 -4.14
C ASN A 77 8.75 -12.40 -4.20
N HIS A 78 9.81 -11.68 -4.60
CA HIS A 78 11.18 -12.21 -4.66
C HIS A 78 11.99 -11.90 -3.38
N GLY A 79 11.38 -11.32 -2.34
CA GLY A 79 12.07 -10.94 -1.10
C GLY A 79 13.07 -9.79 -1.27
N ARG A 80 12.86 -8.94 -2.28
CA ARG A 80 13.74 -7.82 -2.65
C ARG A 80 13.17 -6.46 -2.25
N LEU A 81 12.07 -6.44 -1.51
CA LEU A 81 11.51 -5.28 -0.83
C LEU A 81 11.55 -5.54 0.67
N PHE A 82 12.38 -4.81 1.41
CA PHE A 82 12.57 -5.01 2.85
C PHE A 82 12.99 -3.71 3.53
N CYS A 83 12.97 -3.71 4.86
CA CYS A 83 13.47 -2.60 5.66
C CYS A 83 14.76 -2.98 6.40
N GLN A 84 15.65 -2.01 6.60
CA GLN A 84 16.88 -2.15 7.40
C GLN A 84 16.60 -2.61 8.84
N CYS A 85 15.40 -2.36 9.38
CA CYS A 85 15.01 -2.85 10.70
C CYS A 85 14.77 -4.37 10.74
N GLY A 86 14.78 -5.05 9.60
CA GLY A 86 14.52 -6.48 9.46
C GLY A 86 13.07 -6.81 9.13
N SER A 87 12.18 -5.82 9.01
CA SER A 87 10.80 -6.06 8.56
C SER A 87 10.78 -6.37 7.06
N VAL A 88 10.04 -7.40 6.68
CA VAL A 88 9.62 -7.68 5.30
C VAL A 88 8.16 -7.28 5.06
N ASP A 89 7.46 -6.90 6.14
CA ASP A 89 6.10 -6.38 6.08
C ASP A 89 6.21 -4.87 5.81
N ILE A 90 5.80 -4.48 4.61
CA ILE A 90 5.92 -3.11 4.08
C ILE A 90 4.55 -2.73 3.55
N ASP A 91 3.95 -1.74 4.20
CA ASP A 91 2.65 -1.18 3.81
C ASP A 91 2.80 -0.31 2.57
N ILE A 92 1.76 -0.28 1.74
CA ILE A 92 1.72 0.47 0.49
C ILE A 92 0.47 1.35 0.48
N ASP A 93 0.67 2.67 0.43
CA ASP A 93 -0.37 3.66 0.22
C ASP A 93 -0.34 4.14 -1.24
N ILE A 94 -1.50 4.14 -1.91
CA ILE A 94 -1.61 4.46 -3.33
C ILE A 94 -2.41 5.74 -3.54
N PHE A 95 -1.76 6.74 -4.13
CA PHE A 95 -2.34 8.03 -4.48
C PHE A 95 -2.41 8.19 -6.02
N PRO A 96 -3.21 9.14 -6.53
CA PRO A 96 -3.30 9.45 -7.97
C PRO A 96 -1.97 9.65 -8.69
N ASP A 97 -0.98 10.18 -7.98
CA ASP A 97 0.27 10.70 -8.54
C ASP A 97 1.53 10.00 -7.99
N ARG A 98 1.39 9.14 -6.98
CA ARG A 98 2.49 8.47 -6.27
C ARG A 98 2.05 7.26 -5.46
N VAL A 99 3.04 6.45 -5.09
CA VAL A 99 2.94 5.35 -4.14
C VAL A 99 3.86 5.65 -2.97
N GLU A 100 3.41 5.41 -1.75
CA GLU A 100 4.21 5.53 -0.54
C GLU A 100 4.37 4.17 0.12
N LEU A 101 5.62 3.76 0.34
CA LEU A 101 5.99 2.56 1.09
C LEU A 101 6.27 2.95 2.53
N HIS A 102 5.75 2.21 3.50
CA HIS A 102 5.96 2.44 4.93
C HIS A 102 6.30 1.14 5.66
N CYS A 103 7.25 1.22 6.59
CA CYS A 103 7.57 0.13 7.51
C CYS A 103 6.86 0.37 8.85
N PRO A 104 5.87 -0.47 9.23
CA PRO A 104 5.08 -0.30 10.45
C PRO A 104 5.91 -0.47 11.74
N GLU A 105 7.07 -1.12 11.64
CA GLU A 105 7.94 -1.40 12.80
C GLU A 105 8.88 -0.24 13.17
N CYS A 106 9.28 0.60 12.20
CA CYS A 106 10.34 1.59 12.43
C CYS A 106 10.13 2.94 11.76
N ASP A 107 8.95 3.15 11.16
CA ASP A 107 8.59 4.40 10.48
C ASP A 107 9.54 4.80 9.34
N GLY A 108 10.23 3.82 8.74
CA GLY A 108 10.95 4.03 7.49
C GLY A 108 9.97 4.14 6.33
N GLY A 109 10.24 5.03 5.37
CA GLY A 109 9.35 5.21 4.23
C GLY A 109 10.04 5.65 2.94
N LEU A 110 9.40 5.32 1.81
CA LEU A 110 9.85 5.67 0.47
C LEU A 110 8.66 6.11 -0.40
N THR A 111 8.74 7.31 -0.95
CA THR A 111 7.75 7.82 -1.92
C THR A 111 8.22 7.61 -3.35
N ILE A 112 7.42 6.98 -4.19
CA ILE A 112 7.67 6.73 -5.61
C ILE A 112 6.61 7.48 -6.42
N TYR A 113 7.01 8.44 -7.25
CA TYR A 113 6.07 9.12 -8.15
C TYR A 113 5.68 8.21 -9.32
N GLY A 114 4.46 8.35 -9.84
CA GLY A 114 3.95 7.56 -10.95
C GLY A 114 3.30 8.40 -12.02
N ARG A 115 3.94 9.50 -12.43
CA ARG A 115 3.37 10.50 -13.34
C ARG A 115 3.88 10.37 -14.77
N THR A 116 5.12 9.90 -14.94
CA THR A 116 5.83 9.89 -16.22
C THR A 116 6.47 8.52 -16.52
N GLU A 117 6.72 8.24 -17.80
CA GLU A 117 7.47 7.04 -18.20
C GLU A 117 8.88 6.99 -17.59
N GLN A 118 9.50 8.15 -17.34
CA GLN A 118 10.77 8.21 -16.60
C GLN A 118 10.63 7.68 -15.18
N ASP A 119 9.52 7.95 -14.49
CA ASP A 119 9.29 7.43 -13.14
C ASP A 119 9.24 5.90 -13.15
N LEU A 120 8.48 5.31 -14.10
CA LEU A 120 8.43 3.86 -14.29
C LEU A 120 9.81 3.29 -14.64
N ALA A 121 10.53 3.90 -15.58
CA ALA A 121 11.84 3.42 -16.01
C ALA A 121 12.83 3.34 -14.83
N LEU A 122 12.80 4.31 -13.92
CA LEU A 122 13.66 4.29 -12.74
C LEU A 122 13.33 3.13 -11.80
N VAL A 123 12.05 2.78 -11.63
CA VAL A 123 11.61 1.65 -10.80
C VAL A 123 11.98 0.32 -11.45
N LEU A 124 11.81 0.19 -12.77
CA LEU A 124 12.17 -1.02 -13.52
C LEU A 124 13.68 -1.32 -13.50
N GLU A 125 14.52 -0.32 -13.33
CA GLU A 125 15.98 -0.48 -13.18
C GLU A 125 16.39 -1.04 -11.80
N LEU A 126 15.47 -1.11 -10.82
CA LEU A 126 15.77 -1.57 -9.48
C LEU A 126 15.83 -3.08 -9.38
N ASN A 127 16.89 -3.57 -8.73
CA ASN A 127 16.98 -4.96 -8.33
C ASN A 127 16.39 -5.22 -6.94
N GLN A 128 16.42 -4.22 -6.05
CA GLN A 128 15.89 -4.30 -4.69
C GLN A 128 15.58 -2.90 -4.14
N ILE A 129 14.71 -2.85 -3.13
CA ILE A 129 14.37 -1.66 -2.34
C ILE A 129 14.61 -1.99 -0.88
N GLU A 130 15.43 -1.17 -0.23
CA GLU A 130 15.70 -1.22 1.21
C GLU A 130 15.22 0.09 1.85
N LEU A 131 14.20 0.01 2.72
CA LEU A 131 13.74 1.16 3.50
C LEU A 131 14.71 1.45 4.65
N VAL A 132 15.04 2.73 4.83
CA VAL A 132 15.87 3.20 5.95
C VAL A 132 14.98 3.55 7.13
N ALA A 133 15.28 2.98 8.29
CA ALA A 133 14.48 3.19 9.50
C ALA A 133 14.36 4.67 9.86
N LYS A 134 13.17 5.09 10.30
CA LYS A 134 12.85 6.46 10.75
C LYS A 134 13.17 7.56 9.73
N THR A 135 13.24 7.21 8.45
CA THR A 135 13.59 8.12 7.37
C THR A 135 12.55 8.03 6.26
N ILE A 136 12.02 9.17 5.84
CA ILE A 136 11.14 9.26 4.67
C ILE A 136 11.99 9.78 3.50
N SER A 137 12.18 8.92 2.50
CA SER A 137 12.95 9.24 1.30
C SER A 137 12.04 9.41 0.09
N GLN A 138 12.44 10.27 -0.85
CA GLN A 138 11.77 10.36 -2.15
C GLN A 138 12.61 9.62 -3.19
N PHE A 139 11.99 8.71 -3.91
CA PHE A 139 12.64 7.93 -4.94
C PHE A 139 13.20 8.85 -6.02
N ASN A 140 14.53 8.89 -6.09
CA ASN A 140 15.29 9.68 -7.03
C ASN A 140 16.52 8.88 -7.47
N ARG A 141 16.96 9.10 -8.71
CA ARG A 141 18.10 8.42 -9.37
C ARG A 141 19.43 8.44 -8.59
N ASN A 142 19.54 9.28 -7.55
CA ASN A 142 20.74 9.42 -6.71
C ASN A 142 20.72 8.57 -5.43
N ILE A 143 19.59 8.00 -5.01
CA ILE A 143 19.49 7.26 -3.73
C ILE A 143 20.19 5.88 -3.80
N PHE A 144 20.26 5.26 -4.97
CA PHE A 144 20.77 3.89 -5.13
C PHE A 144 22.14 3.78 -5.85
N LYS A 145 22.86 4.88 -6.05
CA LYS A 145 24.26 4.83 -6.55
C LYS A 145 25.27 4.24 -5.54
N THR A 146 24.83 3.86 -4.34
CA THR A 146 25.70 3.47 -3.21
C THR A 146 25.60 2.01 -2.80
N GLN A 147 25.15 1.10 -3.65
CA GLN A 147 25.38 -0.33 -3.44
C GLN A 147 26.21 -0.88 -4.60
N LYS A 148 27.54 -0.79 -4.42
CA LYS A 148 28.56 -1.43 -5.24
C LYS A 148 28.94 -2.77 -4.61
#